data_AF-A0AA88RRY7-F1
#
_entry.id   AF-A0AA88RRY7-F1
#
_cell.length_a   1.000
_cell.length_b   1.000
_cell.length_c   1.000
_cell.angle_alpha   90.00
_cell.angle_beta   90.00
_cell.angle_gamma   90.00
#
_symmetry.space_group_name_H-M   'P 1'
#
loop_
_entity.id
_entity.type
_entity.pdbx_description
1 polymer ?
#
loop_
_entity_poly.entity_id
_entity_poly.type
_entity_poly.pdbx_seq_one_letter_code
_entity_poly.pdbx_strand_id
1 'polypeptide(L)'
;MLACLDALLSDICISTSAAPTYLPAHHFETEDPTGKVREFNLIDGGVAANNRTLIAMGEETKQIMRGNPDFFPIKPMDYGRYLVISLGTGSAKSEEKYNAVEAAKWGVLGWLTPLVDVFTPASADMVDFHLKVVFQALHSEKNYLRIQEDALDGALSSVDIATNQNLEDLVKVGEDLLKKPVSNVNMETGLLEPSNQETNEEALRRYVSPY
;
A
#
# COMPACT_ATOMS: atom_id res chain seq x y z
N MET A 1 -6.98 19.37 -14.21
CA MET A 1 -7.23 17.93 -14.42
C MET A 1 -7.94 17.77 -15.75
N LEU A 2 -7.71 16.70 -16.53
CA LEU A 2 -8.53 16.46 -17.73
C LEU A 2 -9.97 16.23 -17.26
N ALA A 3 -10.94 17.00 -17.77
CA ALA A 3 -12.32 16.95 -17.28
C ALA A 3 -12.97 15.55 -17.43
N CYS A 4 -12.48 14.72 -18.35
CA CYS A 4 -12.88 13.32 -18.49
C CYS A 4 -12.26 12.35 -17.45
N LEU A 5 -11.55 12.84 -16.44
CA LEU A 5 -11.10 12.04 -15.29
C LEU A 5 -11.90 12.36 -14.02
N ASP A 6 -12.84 13.31 -14.09
CA ASP A 6 -13.70 13.72 -12.98
C ASP A 6 -14.89 12.77 -12.87
N ALA A 7 -14.61 11.56 -12.38
CA ALA A 7 -15.59 10.49 -12.19
C ALA A 7 -16.31 10.63 -10.84
N LEU A 8 -17.46 9.97 -10.69
CA LEU A 8 -18.12 9.88 -9.38
C LEU A 8 -17.19 9.17 -8.39
N LEU A 9 -17.13 9.69 -7.16
CA LEU A 9 -16.34 9.08 -6.10
C LEU A 9 -16.73 7.61 -5.86
N SER A 10 -18.02 7.28 -5.99
CA SER A 10 -18.50 5.90 -5.89
C SER A 10 -17.89 4.99 -6.95
N ASP A 11 -17.75 5.45 -8.20
CA ASP A 11 -17.16 4.66 -9.27
C ASP A 11 -15.67 4.40 -8.99
N ILE A 12 -14.95 5.43 -8.54
CA ILE A 12 -13.54 5.31 -8.14
C ILE A 12 -13.39 4.31 -6.99
N CYS A 13 -14.23 4.40 -5.96
CA CYS A 13 -14.22 3.51 -4.80
C CYS A 13 -14.51 2.05 -5.19
N ILE A 14 -15.55 1.80 -5.99
CA ILE A 14 -15.90 0.45 -6.44
C ILE A 14 -14.76 -0.11 -7.29
N SER A 15 -14.30 0.64 -8.30
CA SER A 15 -13.20 0.23 -9.18
C SER A 15 -11.93 -0.12 -8.41
N THR A 16 -11.49 0.73 -7.47
CA THR A 16 -10.22 0.48 -6.77
C THR A 16 -10.29 -0.73 -5.84
N SER A 17 -11.47 -1.20 -5.45
CA SER A 17 -11.69 -2.37 -4.58
C SER A 17 -12.09 -3.64 -5.33
N ALA A 18 -12.26 -3.59 -6.66
CA ALA A 18 -12.82 -4.68 -7.46
C ALA A 18 -11.79 -5.81 -7.69
N ALA A 19 -11.40 -6.51 -6.62
CA ALA A 19 -10.32 -7.50 -6.63
C ALA A 19 -10.69 -8.70 -7.50
N PRO A 20 -9.83 -9.10 -8.47
CA PRO A 20 -10.06 -10.30 -9.26
C PRO A 20 -10.33 -11.50 -8.36
N THR A 21 -11.26 -12.38 -8.79
CA THR A 21 -11.77 -13.55 -8.04
C THR A 21 -12.69 -13.24 -6.83
N TYR A 22 -12.70 -12.00 -6.32
CA TYR A 22 -13.59 -11.58 -5.22
C TYR A 22 -14.78 -10.76 -5.70
N LEU A 23 -14.54 -9.79 -6.58
CA LEU A 23 -15.54 -8.83 -7.04
C LEU A 23 -15.51 -8.70 -8.57
N PRO A 24 -16.65 -8.39 -9.21
CA PRO A 24 -16.69 -8.13 -10.64
C PRO A 24 -15.95 -6.84 -11.00
N ALA A 25 -15.39 -6.78 -12.21
CA ALA A 25 -14.86 -5.55 -12.76
C ALA A 25 -15.95 -4.47 -12.84
N HIS A 26 -15.57 -3.21 -12.67
CA HIS A 26 -16.49 -2.07 -12.67
C HIS A 26 -16.38 -1.28 -13.97
N HIS A 27 -17.53 -1.03 -14.60
CA HIS A 27 -17.64 -0.24 -15.82
C HIS A 27 -18.45 1.03 -15.56
N PHE A 28 -17.94 2.17 -16.04
CA PHE A 28 -18.66 3.43 -16.05
C PHE A 28 -18.12 4.36 -17.14
N GLU A 29 -18.84 5.45 -17.39
CA GLU A 29 -18.47 6.48 -18.37
C GLU A 29 -18.41 7.86 -17.71
N THR A 30 -17.57 8.74 -18.26
CA THR A 30 -17.59 10.18 -17.93
C THR A 30 -17.75 10.98 -19.21
N GLU A 31 -18.32 12.17 -19.10
CA GLU A 31 -18.49 13.09 -20.21
C GLU A 31 -17.77 14.41 -19.88
N ASP A 32 -16.92 14.88 -20.79
CA ASP A 32 -16.27 16.19 -20.61
C ASP A 32 -17.19 17.35 -21.04
N PRO A 33 -16.86 18.62 -20.75
CA PRO A 33 -17.68 19.77 -21.14
C PRO A 33 -17.89 19.94 -22.65
N THR A 34 -17.15 19.21 -23.50
CA THR A 34 -17.32 19.22 -24.96
C THR A 34 -18.29 18.14 -25.44
N GLY A 35 -18.84 17.34 -24.52
CA GLY A 35 -19.72 16.22 -24.80
C GLY A 35 -18.99 14.94 -25.18
N LYS A 36 -17.66 14.88 -24.99
CA LYS A 36 -16.88 13.69 -25.32
C LYS A 36 -16.98 12.69 -24.19
N VAL A 37 -17.55 11.53 -24.51
CA VAL A 37 -17.63 10.39 -23.60
C VAL A 37 -16.28 9.66 -23.54
N ARG A 38 -15.89 9.26 -22.33
CA ARG A 38 -14.78 8.35 -22.05
C ARG A 38 -15.29 7.19 -21.21
N GLU A 39 -15.02 5.99 -21.71
CA GLU A 39 -15.35 4.72 -21.06
C GLU A 39 -14.21 4.25 -20.14
N PHE A 40 -14.58 3.63 -19.02
CA PHE A 40 -13.69 3.02 -18.04
C PHE A 40 -14.11 1.58 -17.76
N ASN A 41 -13.15 0.65 -17.84
CA ASN A 41 -13.31 -0.75 -17.49
C ASN A 41 -12.21 -1.11 -16.49
N LEU A 42 -12.53 -1.06 -15.20
CA LEU A 42 -11.52 -1.06 -14.13
C LEU A 42 -11.68 -2.24 -13.18
N ILE A 43 -10.54 -2.66 -12.62
CA ILE A 43 -10.42 -3.65 -11.55
C ILE A 43 -9.57 -3.05 -10.42
N ASP A 44 -9.39 -3.80 -9.34
CA ASP A 44 -8.66 -3.38 -8.15
C ASP A 44 -7.29 -2.77 -8.45
N GLY A 45 -7.00 -1.68 -7.74
CA GLY A 45 -5.73 -0.96 -7.86
C GLY A 45 -4.53 -1.77 -7.38
N GLY A 46 -4.71 -2.75 -6.50
CA GLY A 46 -3.69 -3.67 -6.01
C GLY A 46 -3.03 -4.50 -7.11
N VAL A 47 -3.70 -4.69 -8.24
CA VAL A 47 -3.11 -5.31 -9.45
C VAL A 47 -1.99 -4.45 -10.03
N ALA A 48 -2.09 -3.12 -9.92
CA ALA A 48 -1.14 -2.16 -10.48
C ALA A 48 -0.23 -1.49 -9.44
N ALA A 49 -0.73 -1.26 -8.22
CA ALA A 49 -0.08 -0.48 -7.17
C ALA A 49 -0.68 -0.81 -5.78
N ASN A 50 -0.29 -1.97 -5.22
CA ASN A 50 -0.76 -2.36 -3.88
C ASN A 50 -0.21 -1.45 -2.76
N ASN A 51 1.06 -1.04 -2.85
CA ASN A 51 1.60 0.03 -2.01
C ASN A 51 1.68 1.33 -2.82
N ARG A 52 0.75 2.23 -2.54
CA ARG A 52 0.55 3.48 -3.30
C ARG A 52 1.55 4.59 -2.96
N THR A 53 2.45 4.36 -2.01
CA THR A 53 3.33 5.41 -1.48
C THR A 53 4.17 6.06 -2.57
N LEU A 54 4.80 5.26 -3.45
CA LEU A 54 5.61 5.79 -4.55
C LEU A 54 4.77 6.53 -5.60
N ILE A 55 3.54 6.07 -5.86
CA ILE A 55 2.60 6.75 -6.77
C ILE A 55 2.18 8.11 -6.22
N ALA A 56 1.88 8.17 -4.92
CA ALA A 56 1.55 9.42 -4.24
C ALA A 56 2.72 10.42 -4.29
N MET A 57 3.92 9.99 -3.94
CA MET A 57 5.13 10.82 -4.04
C MET A 57 5.38 11.31 -5.49
N GLY A 58 5.14 10.45 -6.47
CA GLY A 58 5.25 10.81 -7.89
C GLY A 58 4.23 11.85 -8.34
N GLU A 59 2.98 11.77 -7.89
CA GLU A 59 1.94 12.75 -8.25
C GLU A 59 2.19 14.11 -7.58
N GLU A 60 2.56 14.11 -6.30
CA GLU A 60 3.06 15.30 -5.58
C GLU A 60 4.21 15.97 -6.35
N THR A 61 5.22 15.18 -6.74
CA THR A 61 6.36 15.67 -7.52
C THR A 61 5.91 16.29 -8.85
N LYS A 62 4.91 15.71 -9.54
CA LYS A 62 4.37 16.30 -10.78
C LYS A 62 3.70 17.65 -10.52
N GLN A 63 2.99 17.83 -9.42
CA GLN A 63 2.36 19.12 -9.08
C GLN A 63 3.42 20.20 -8.84
N ILE A 64 4.48 19.86 -8.10
CA ILE A 64 5.64 20.74 -7.88
C ILE A 64 6.32 21.10 -9.20
N MET A 65 6.60 20.11 -10.06
CA MET A 65 7.22 20.32 -11.37
C MET A 65 6.36 21.18 -12.31
N ARG A 66 5.04 21.17 -12.14
CA ARG A 66 4.09 22.03 -12.87
C ARG A 66 4.03 23.45 -12.31
N GLY A 67 4.75 23.76 -11.23
CA GLY A 67 4.75 25.06 -10.58
C GLY A 67 3.44 25.38 -9.86
N ASN A 68 2.72 24.36 -9.39
CA ASN A 68 1.49 24.57 -8.64
C ASN A 68 1.81 25.33 -7.33
N PRO A 69 1.22 26.52 -7.09
CA PRO A 69 1.56 27.38 -5.94
C PRO A 69 1.15 26.79 -4.59
N ASP A 70 0.25 25.81 -4.56
CA ASP A 70 -0.19 25.14 -3.34
C ASP A 70 0.88 24.19 -2.79
N PHE A 71 1.90 23.85 -3.59
CA PHE A 71 2.96 22.93 -3.22
C PHE A 71 4.28 23.67 -3.02
N PHE A 72 4.97 23.35 -1.92
CA PHE A 72 6.25 23.96 -1.62
C PHE A 72 7.28 23.60 -2.68
N PRO A 73 8.00 24.57 -3.27
CA PRO A 73 8.97 24.29 -4.32
C PRO A 73 10.16 23.52 -3.75
N ILE A 74 10.23 22.25 -4.08
CA ILE A 74 11.39 21.39 -3.81
C ILE A 74 12.12 21.11 -5.11
N LYS A 75 13.44 20.86 -5.02
CA LYS A 75 14.19 20.43 -6.21
C LYS A 75 13.65 19.06 -6.63
N PRO A 76 13.54 18.77 -7.95
CA PRO A 76 13.25 17.42 -8.41
C PRO A 76 14.17 16.41 -7.71
N MET A 77 13.60 15.30 -7.22
CA MET A 77 14.31 14.24 -6.48
C MET A 77 14.82 14.62 -5.08
N ASP A 78 14.47 15.79 -4.53
CA ASP A 78 14.75 16.14 -3.12
C ASP A 78 13.75 15.44 -2.17
N TYR A 79 13.73 14.09 -2.19
CA TYR A 79 12.80 13.30 -1.39
C TYR A 79 13.02 13.45 0.12
N GLY A 80 14.17 13.97 0.54
CA GLY A 80 14.48 14.24 1.95
C GLY A 80 13.55 15.26 2.60
N ARG A 81 12.80 16.05 1.83
CA ARG A 81 11.79 16.98 2.36
C ARG A 81 10.39 16.39 2.50
N TYR A 82 10.15 15.20 1.96
CA TYR A 82 8.88 14.53 2.17
C TYR A 82 8.85 13.95 3.59
N LEU A 83 7.72 14.10 4.26
CA LEU A 83 7.38 13.35 5.45
C LEU A 83 6.28 12.36 5.07
N VAL A 84 6.58 11.07 5.15
CA VAL A 84 5.74 10.01 4.58
C VAL A 84 5.38 9.01 5.67
N ILE A 85 4.08 8.82 5.87
CA ILE A 85 3.52 7.72 6.65
C ILE A 85 2.86 6.75 5.68
N SER A 86 3.35 5.52 5.65
CA SER A 86 2.78 4.43 4.87
C SER A 86 2.14 3.42 5.83
N LEU A 87 0.84 3.20 5.67
CA LEU A 87 0.07 2.26 6.49
C LEU A 87 -0.24 1.02 5.65
N GLY A 88 0.05 -0.15 6.19
CA GLY A 88 -0.36 -1.41 5.61
C GLY A 88 -1.54 -2.02 6.35
N THR A 89 -2.19 -2.98 5.70
CA THR A 89 -3.35 -3.72 6.23
C THR A 89 -2.94 -5.05 6.87
N GLY A 90 -1.65 -5.22 7.09
CA GLY A 90 -1.05 -6.46 7.55
C GLY A 90 -0.80 -7.47 6.42
N SER A 91 -0.05 -8.52 6.74
CA SER A 91 0.19 -9.68 5.89
C SER A 91 0.06 -10.95 6.71
N ALA A 92 -0.32 -12.04 6.03
CA ALA A 92 -0.29 -13.36 6.64
C ALA A 92 1.13 -13.67 7.12
N LYS A 93 1.23 -14.34 8.28
CA LYS A 93 2.49 -14.89 8.75
C LYS A 93 3.13 -15.70 7.64
N SER A 94 4.42 -15.46 7.39
CA SER A 94 5.23 -16.23 6.44
C SER A 94 5.38 -17.66 6.94
N GLU A 95 4.35 -18.46 6.73
CA GLU A 95 4.45 -19.90 6.67
C GLU A 95 5.07 -20.21 5.30
N GLU A 96 6.02 -21.14 5.23
CA GLU A 96 6.56 -21.63 3.95
C GLU A 96 5.46 -22.43 3.20
N LYS A 97 4.37 -21.74 2.82
CA LYS A 97 3.09 -22.31 2.39
C LYS A 97 3.22 -23.14 1.13
N TYR A 98 4.24 -22.86 0.31
CA TYR A 98 4.43 -23.48 -0.98
C TYR A 98 5.89 -23.86 -1.18
N ASN A 99 6.12 -25.05 -1.72
CA ASN A 99 7.43 -25.46 -2.20
C ASN A 99 7.42 -25.69 -3.71
N ALA A 100 8.59 -25.55 -4.34
CA ALA A 100 8.73 -25.66 -5.79
C ALA A 100 8.31 -27.02 -6.36
N VAL A 101 8.43 -28.11 -5.58
CA VAL A 101 8.06 -29.46 -6.02
C VAL A 101 6.54 -29.61 -6.14
N GLU A 102 5.79 -28.99 -5.24
CA GLU A 102 4.33 -28.93 -5.31
C GLU A 102 3.86 -27.97 -6.42
N ALA A 103 4.45 -26.77 -6.48
CA ALA A 103 4.10 -25.77 -7.48
C ALA A 103 4.37 -26.23 -8.92
N ALA A 104 5.39 -27.07 -9.15
CA ALA A 104 5.67 -27.67 -10.46
C ALA A 104 4.52 -28.54 -11.01
N LYS A 105 3.60 -28.99 -10.14
CA LYS A 105 2.44 -29.80 -10.52
C LYS A 105 1.18 -28.95 -10.71
N TRP A 106 1.23 -27.65 -10.44
CA TRP A 106 0.07 -26.78 -10.57
C TRP A 106 -0.27 -26.50 -12.02
N GLY A 107 -1.54 -26.71 -12.39
CA GLY A 107 -2.14 -26.16 -13.61
C GLY A 107 -2.64 -24.74 -13.38
N VAL A 108 -3.33 -24.15 -14.38
CA VAL A 108 -3.86 -22.78 -14.32
C VAL A 108 -4.65 -22.50 -13.03
N LEU A 109 -5.55 -23.41 -12.64
CA LEU A 109 -6.35 -23.27 -11.42
C LEU A 109 -5.52 -23.34 -10.14
N GLY A 110 -4.45 -24.13 -10.13
CA GLY A 110 -3.54 -24.23 -8.99
C GLY A 110 -2.71 -22.98 -8.79
N TRP A 111 -2.48 -22.20 -9.86
CA TRP A 111 -1.75 -20.93 -9.80
C TRP A 111 -2.62 -19.73 -9.42
N LEU A 112 -3.94 -19.79 -9.60
CA LEU A 112 -4.82 -18.61 -9.41
C LEU A 112 -4.75 -18.03 -7.98
N THR A 113 -4.89 -18.87 -6.96
CA THR A 113 -4.87 -18.42 -5.55
C THR A 113 -3.46 -17.93 -5.13
N PRO A 114 -2.37 -18.69 -5.38
CA PRO A 114 -1.02 -18.25 -5.04
C PRO A 114 -0.58 -16.97 -5.78
N LEU A 115 -1.12 -16.70 -6.98
CA LEU A 115 -0.79 -15.47 -7.70
C LEU A 115 -1.25 -14.24 -6.91
N VAL A 116 -2.48 -14.24 -6.39
CA VAL A 116 -3.00 -13.12 -5.61
C VAL A 116 -2.26 -13.01 -4.27
N ASP A 117 -2.03 -14.15 -3.61
CA ASP A 117 -1.39 -14.24 -2.30
C ASP A 117 0.10 -13.87 -2.32
N VAL A 118 0.80 -14.06 -3.45
CA VAL A 118 2.24 -13.75 -3.57
C VAL A 118 2.47 -12.37 -4.17
N PHE A 119 1.79 -12.00 -5.27
CA PHE A 119 2.09 -10.75 -5.97
C PHE A 119 1.65 -9.52 -5.17
N THR A 120 0.55 -9.61 -4.44
CA THR A 120 -0.02 -8.48 -3.70
C THR A 120 0.93 -8.07 -2.56
N PRO A 121 1.33 -8.95 -1.62
CA PRO A 121 2.31 -8.60 -0.59
C PRO A 121 3.69 -8.24 -1.18
N ALA A 122 4.20 -9.01 -2.15
CA ALA A 122 5.51 -8.76 -2.74
C ALA A 122 5.61 -7.36 -3.37
N SER A 123 4.56 -6.90 -4.04
CA SER A 123 4.55 -5.53 -4.60
C SER A 123 4.60 -4.46 -3.51
N ALA A 124 4.02 -4.70 -2.34
CA ALA A 124 4.07 -3.77 -1.23
C ALA A 124 5.46 -3.73 -0.58
N ASP A 125 6.07 -4.90 -0.39
CA ASP A 125 7.42 -5.06 0.16
C ASP A 125 8.48 -4.43 -0.73
N MET A 126 8.37 -4.62 -2.06
CA MET A 126 9.29 -3.99 -3.01
C MET A 126 9.23 -2.46 -2.94
N VAL A 127 8.04 -1.86 -2.83
CA VAL A 127 7.93 -0.40 -2.68
C VAL A 127 8.53 0.06 -1.35
N ASP A 128 8.28 -0.68 -0.26
CA ASP A 128 8.81 -0.36 1.05
C ASP A 128 10.35 -0.41 1.08
N PHE A 129 10.94 -1.48 0.52
CA PHE A 129 12.38 -1.63 0.35
C PHE A 129 12.97 -0.46 -0.44
N HIS A 130 12.40 -0.13 -1.61
CA HIS A 130 12.91 0.97 -2.44
C HIS A 130 12.85 2.32 -1.72
N LEU A 131 11.75 2.61 -1.02
CA LEU A 131 11.62 3.84 -0.27
C LEU A 131 12.63 3.90 0.88
N LYS A 132 12.83 2.79 1.60
CA LYS A 132 13.84 2.72 2.65
C LYS A 132 15.24 3.04 2.11
N VAL A 133 15.64 2.43 0.99
CA VAL A 133 16.91 2.72 0.30
C VAL A 133 17.03 4.20 -0.04
N VAL A 134 16.00 4.78 -0.65
CA VAL A 134 16.01 6.18 -1.11
C VAL A 134 16.11 7.16 0.06
N PHE A 135 15.29 6.99 1.09
CA PHE A 135 15.32 7.87 2.27
C PHE A 135 16.63 7.74 3.04
N GLN A 136 17.25 6.55 3.08
CA GLN A 136 18.57 6.34 3.68
C GLN A 136 19.70 6.97 2.86
N ALA A 137 19.68 6.83 1.53
CA ALA A 137 20.65 7.48 0.65
C ALA A 137 20.62 9.01 0.75
N LEU A 138 19.47 9.57 1.15
CA LEU A 138 19.24 11.00 1.37
C LEU A 138 19.39 11.43 2.85
N HIS A 139 19.89 10.55 3.73
CA HIS A 139 20.06 10.81 5.17
C HIS A 139 18.78 11.34 5.85
N SER A 140 17.65 10.81 5.43
CA SER A 140 16.30 11.23 5.82
C SER A 140 15.47 10.02 6.28
N GLU A 141 16.10 9.01 6.88
CA GLU A 141 15.46 7.74 7.26
C GLU A 141 14.26 7.94 8.19
N LYS A 142 14.31 8.97 9.04
CA LYS A 142 13.25 9.29 9.99
C LYS A 142 11.99 9.87 9.35
N ASN A 143 12.08 10.27 8.08
CA ASN A 143 11.00 10.90 7.33
C ASN A 143 10.12 9.90 6.57
N TYR A 144 10.48 8.61 6.60
CA TYR A 144 9.64 7.52 6.11
C TYR A 144 9.29 6.57 7.25
N LEU A 145 8.00 6.49 7.59
CA LEU A 145 7.47 5.58 8.60
C LEU A 145 6.52 4.60 7.91
N ARG A 146 6.85 3.31 7.97
CA ARG A 146 5.97 2.21 7.57
C ARG A 146 5.41 1.54 8.83
N ILE A 147 4.09 1.43 8.91
CA ILE A 147 3.40 0.67 9.96
C ILE A 147 2.71 -0.51 9.29
N GLN A 148 3.11 -1.73 9.66
CA GLN A 148 2.65 -2.98 9.05
C GLN A 148 2.68 -4.10 10.10
N GLU A 149 1.64 -4.94 10.10
CA GLU A 149 1.60 -6.21 10.83
C GLU A 149 2.03 -7.34 9.90
N ASP A 150 3.00 -8.18 10.28
CA ASP A 150 3.56 -9.21 9.39
C ASP A 150 3.21 -10.64 9.80
N ALA A 151 2.43 -10.81 10.87
CA ALA A 151 2.14 -12.11 11.46
C ALA A 151 0.64 -12.37 11.67
N LEU A 152 -0.23 -11.89 10.78
CA LEU A 152 -1.66 -12.23 10.83
C LEU A 152 -1.86 -13.74 10.60
N ASP A 153 -2.79 -14.35 11.34
CA ASP A 153 -3.12 -15.77 11.23
C ASP A 153 -4.61 -16.02 11.02
N GLY A 154 -4.94 -17.23 10.55
CA GLY A 154 -6.32 -17.68 10.39
C GLY A 154 -7.23 -16.67 9.68
N ALA A 155 -8.36 -16.35 10.31
CA ALA A 155 -9.35 -15.43 9.78
C ALA A 155 -8.87 -13.97 9.67
N LEU A 156 -7.90 -13.56 10.49
CA LEU A 156 -7.35 -12.20 10.45
C LEU A 156 -6.54 -11.95 9.17
N SER A 157 -5.96 -13.00 8.59
CA SER A 157 -5.19 -12.92 7.34
C SER A 157 -6.05 -12.98 6.07
N SER A 158 -7.35 -13.23 6.19
CA SER A 158 -8.28 -13.29 5.05
C SER A 158 -8.82 -11.91 4.71
N VAL A 159 -8.96 -11.66 3.40
CA VAL A 159 -9.47 -10.39 2.85
C VAL A 159 -11.00 -10.32 2.79
N ASP A 160 -11.70 -11.45 2.97
CA ASP A 160 -13.14 -11.59 2.71
C ASP A 160 -13.97 -12.05 3.92
N ILE A 161 -13.36 -12.29 5.08
CA ILE A 161 -14.07 -12.66 6.32
C ILE A 161 -14.52 -11.40 7.08
N ALA A 162 -15.72 -10.92 6.77
CA ALA A 162 -16.34 -9.73 7.40
C ALA A 162 -17.29 -10.07 8.56
N THR A 163 -16.95 -11.07 9.39
CA THR A 163 -17.74 -11.36 10.60
C THR A 163 -17.47 -10.33 11.69
N ASN A 164 -18.47 -10.01 12.53
CA ASN A 164 -18.28 -9.05 13.65
C ASN A 164 -17.08 -9.42 14.53
N GLN A 165 -16.93 -10.71 14.84
CA GLN A 165 -15.80 -11.20 15.64
C GLN A 165 -14.45 -10.89 14.97
N ASN A 166 -14.30 -11.21 13.67
CA ASN A 166 -13.05 -10.95 12.96
C ASN A 166 -12.74 -9.45 12.86
N LEU A 167 -13.76 -8.61 12.65
CA LEU A 167 -13.60 -7.16 12.61
C LEU A 167 -13.17 -6.59 13.97
N GLU A 168 -13.76 -7.06 15.07
CA GLU A 168 -13.34 -6.67 16.43
C GLU A 168 -11.92 -7.13 16.75
N ASP A 169 -11.53 -8.32 16.29
CA ASP A 169 -10.18 -8.83 16.49
C ASP A 169 -9.14 -8.06 15.64
N LEU A 170 -9.49 -7.64 14.41
CA LEU A 170 -8.65 -6.74 13.60
C LEU A 170 -8.46 -5.36 14.26
N VAL A 171 -9.48 -4.84 14.96
CA VAL A 171 -9.33 -3.61 15.75
C VAL A 171 -8.30 -3.81 16.86
N LYS A 172 -8.37 -4.92 17.61
CA LYS A 172 -7.39 -5.24 18.65
C LYS A 172 -5.98 -5.37 18.08
N VAL A 173 -5.82 -6.02 16.92
CA VAL A 173 -4.52 -6.07 16.23
C VAL A 173 -3.98 -4.67 15.95
N GLY A 174 -4.81 -3.74 15.48
CA GLY A 174 -4.42 -2.35 15.26
C GLY A 174 -4.00 -1.63 16.56
N GLU A 175 -4.75 -1.82 17.65
CA GLU A 175 -4.43 -1.27 18.97
C GLU A 175 -3.11 -1.83 19.53
N ASP A 176 -2.87 -3.13 19.37
CA ASP A 176 -1.64 -3.80 19.77
C ASP A 176 -0.45 -3.37 18.91
N LEU A 177 -0.67 -3.17 17.60
CA LEU A 177 0.35 -2.72 16.66
C LEU A 177 0.91 -1.33 17.04
N LEU A 178 0.09 -0.45 17.63
CA LEU A 178 0.56 0.83 18.17
C LEU A 178 1.63 0.65 19.26
N LYS A 179 1.55 -0.43 20.04
CA LYS A 179 2.48 -0.75 21.13
C LYS A 179 3.72 -1.52 20.67
N LYS A 180 3.67 -2.12 19.48
CA LYS A 180 4.83 -2.80 18.90
C LYS A 180 5.93 -1.79 18.53
N PRO A 181 7.22 -2.21 18.57
CA PRO A 181 8.32 -1.41 18.04
C PRO A 181 8.11 -1.09 16.56
N VAL A 182 8.61 0.06 16.09
CA VAL A 182 8.67 0.36 14.66
C VAL A 182 9.49 -0.70 13.94
N SER A 183 8.98 -1.30 12.88
CA SER A 183 9.74 -2.25 12.07
C SER A 183 10.46 -1.56 10.90
N ASN A 184 11.64 -2.05 10.55
CA ASN A 184 12.38 -1.63 9.36
C ASN A 184 12.69 -2.84 8.49
N VAL A 185 12.63 -2.68 7.17
CA VAL A 185 13.13 -3.70 6.26
C VAL A 185 14.64 -3.80 6.40
N ASN A 186 15.12 -5.01 6.70
CA ASN A 186 16.53 -5.36 6.63
C ASN A 186 16.95 -5.41 5.15
N MET A 187 17.98 -4.66 4.81
CA MET A 187 18.40 -4.43 3.42
C MET A 187 19.09 -5.63 2.78
N GLU A 188 19.58 -6.57 3.60
CA GLU A 188 20.23 -7.80 3.14
C GLU A 188 19.22 -8.94 2.97
N THR A 189 18.28 -9.07 3.91
CA THR A 189 17.32 -10.18 3.94
C THR A 189 15.96 -9.84 3.31
N GLY A 190 15.63 -8.55 3.21
CA GLY A 190 14.31 -8.07 2.78
C GLY A 190 13.22 -8.24 3.83
N LEU A 191 13.55 -8.75 5.03
CA LEU A 191 12.57 -9.04 6.09
C LEU A 191 12.40 -7.83 7.02
N LEU A 192 11.20 -7.71 7.60
CA LEU A 192 10.94 -6.70 8.63
C LEU A 192 11.61 -7.09 9.95
N GLU A 193 12.34 -6.15 10.53
CA GLU A 193 12.98 -6.29 11.84
C GLU A 193 12.58 -5.16 12.77
N PRO A 194 12.23 -5.45 14.04
CA PRO A 194 11.87 -4.43 15.00
C PRO A 194 13.06 -3.51 15.31
N SER A 195 12.81 -2.21 15.31
CA SER A 195 13.71 -1.16 15.76
C SER A 195 13.68 -1.08 17.27
N ASN A 196 14.84 -1.02 17.92
CA ASN A 196 14.92 -0.84 19.37
C ASN A 196 14.74 0.62 19.84
N GLN A 197 14.27 1.52 18.96
CA GLN A 197 14.28 2.96 19.23
C GLN A 197 12.96 3.50 19.81
N GLU A 198 11.82 3.15 19.21
CA GLU A 198 10.51 3.67 19.56
C GLU A 198 9.40 2.70 19.11
N THR A 199 8.23 2.82 19.75
CA THR A 199 6.98 2.16 19.34
C THR A 199 6.30 2.89 18.18
N ASN A 200 5.38 2.22 17.49
CA ASN A 200 4.58 2.86 16.43
C ASN A 200 3.78 4.06 16.95
N GLU A 201 3.24 4.00 18.17
CA GLU A 201 2.55 5.13 18.79
C GLU A 201 3.47 6.34 19.00
N GLU A 202 4.68 6.11 19.54
CA GLU A 202 5.66 7.18 19.76
C GLU A 202 6.11 7.81 18.44
N ALA A 203 6.34 6.98 17.41
CA ALA A 203 6.67 7.44 16.07
C ALA A 203 5.55 8.30 15.48
N LEU A 204 4.28 7.87 15.59
CA LEU A 204 3.14 8.66 15.14
C LEU A 204 3.03 9.99 15.88
N ARG A 205 3.21 10.00 17.21
CA ARG A 205 3.24 11.23 18.01
C ARG A 205 4.34 12.18 17.55
N ARG A 206 5.52 11.66 17.25
CA ARG A 206 6.64 12.45 16.70
C ARG A 206 6.31 13.06 15.33
N TYR A 207 5.56 12.37 14.48
CA TYR A 207 5.15 12.87 13.16
C TYR A 207 4.10 13.99 13.24
N VAL A 208 3.20 13.95 14.24
CA VAL A 208 2.12 14.93 14.39
C VAL A 208 2.45 16.05 15.37
N SER A 209 3.50 15.91 16.19
CA SER A 209 3.93 16.96 17.08
C SER A 209 4.60 18.07 16.27
N PRO A 210 4.07 19.30 16.27
CA PRO A 210 4.81 20.42 15.74
C PRO A 210 6.09 20.56 16.58
N TYR A 211 7.23 20.69 15.91
CA TYR A 211 8.47 21.15 16.53
C TYR A 211 8.25 22.49 17.23
#